data_AF-A0A950SL10-F1
#
_entry.id   AF-A0A950SL10-F1
#
_cell.length_a   1.000
_cell.length_b   1.000
_cell.length_c   1.000
_cell.angle_alpha   90.00
_cell.angle_beta   90.00
_cell.angle_gamma   90.00
#
_symmetry.space_group_name_H-M   'P 1'
#
loop_
_entity.id
_entity.type
_entity.pdbx_description
1 polymer ?
#
loop_
_entity_poly.entity_id
_entity_poly.type
_entity_poly.pdbx_seq_one_letter_code
_entity_poly.pdbx_strand_id
1 'polypeptide(L)'
;MADPTRHPGSREEDAWLSDEQLEHCARAETEPFQSPVPTRMVSNGEYMPYPQTRQQQHVEHRIKELAETASKKLGISRRQFLEGTGGLAASFIAINEAFGSPFSRSARSKCTSRQLTPSKERRQMCLSSMTRRTLSARAPTDPMG
;
A
#
# COMPACT_ATOMS: atom_id res chain seq x y z
N MET A 1 38.94 9.88 -14.39
CA MET A 1 39.42 11.27 -14.27
C MET A 1 38.20 12.15 -14.40
N ALA A 2 37.92 13.00 -13.41
CA ALA A 2 36.77 13.88 -13.44
C ALA A 2 36.89 14.85 -14.62
N ASP A 3 35.80 15.01 -15.38
CA ASP A 3 35.75 15.98 -16.47
C ASP A 3 35.85 17.41 -15.89
N PRO A 4 36.83 18.22 -16.32
CA PRO A 4 37.02 19.59 -15.83
C PRO A 4 35.86 20.55 -16.14
N THR A 5 34.88 20.15 -16.95
CA THR A 5 33.66 20.95 -17.18
C THR A 5 32.58 20.77 -16.11
N ARG A 6 32.73 19.79 -15.21
CA ARG A 6 31.77 19.55 -14.12
C ARG A 6 31.92 20.64 -13.06
N HIS A 7 30.79 21.21 -12.64
CA HIS A 7 30.79 22.27 -11.63
C HIS A 7 31.17 21.68 -10.26
N PRO A 8 32.09 22.31 -9.51
CA PRO A 8 32.48 21.81 -8.19
C PRO A 8 31.27 21.76 -7.24
N GLY A 9 31.08 20.63 -6.55
CA GLY A 9 29.96 20.32 -5.67
C GLY A 9 28.66 19.92 -6.38
N SER A 10 28.71 19.63 -7.69
CA SER A 10 27.56 19.11 -8.43
C SER A 10 27.43 17.60 -8.26
N ARG A 11 26.20 17.07 -8.33
CA ARG A 11 25.95 15.63 -8.15
C ARG A 11 26.59 14.80 -9.26
N GLU A 12 26.81 15.40 -10.42
CA GLU A 12 27.47 14.81 -11.58
C GLU A 12 29.00 14.70 -11.38
N GLU A 13 29.60 15.55 -10.53
CA GLU A 13 31.01 15.42 -10.12
C GLU A 13 31.22 14.15 -9.28
N ASP A 14 30.29 13.87 -8.37
CA ASP A 14 30.33 12.71 -7.48
C ASP A 14 29.98 11.38 -8.18
N ALA A 15 29.45 11.43 -9.40
CA ALA A 15 29.07 10.24 -10.16
C ALA A 15 30.28 9.56 -10.81
N TRP A 16 30.39 8.24 -10.64
CA TRP A 16 31.39 7.39 -11.30
C TRP A 16 30.98 6.96 -12.71
N LEU A 17 29.86 7.48 -13.22
CA LEU A 17 29.42 7.31 -14.61
C LEU A 17 30.19 8.24 -15.57
N SER A 18 30.41 7.78 -16.80
CA SER A 18 30.90 8.64 -17.88
C SER A 18 29.84 9.66 -18.29
N ASP A 19 30.24 10.74 -18.97
CA ASP A 19 29.31 11.76 -19.45
C ASP A 19 28.28 11.17 -20.43
N GLU A 20 28.71 10.26 -21.31
CA GLU A 20 27.80 9.51 -22.19
C GLU A 20 26.75 8.69 -21.40
N GLN A 21 27.14 8.09 -20.27
CA GLN A 21 26.21 7.33 -19.43
C GLN A 21 25.27 8.24 -18.63
N LEU A 22 25.74 9.43 -18.24
CA LEU A 22 24.93 10.46 -17.60
C LEU A 22 23.87 10.99 -18.55
N GLU A 23 24.17 11.18 -19.84
CA GLU A 23 23.19 11.57 -20.86
C GLU A 23 22.04 10.55 -21.02
N HIS A 24 22.33 9.27 -20.78
CA HIS A 24 21.31 8.21 -20.81
C HIS A 24 20.48 8.14 -19.52
N CYS A 25 20.84 8.89 -18.48
CA CYS A 25 20.12 8.95 -17.22
C CYS A 25 19.27 10.23 -17.13
N ALA A 26 17.98 10.06 -16.86
CA ALA A 26 17.13 11.18 -16.48
C ALA A 26 17.12 11.36 -14.95
N ARG A 27 16.82 12.57 -14.50
CA ARG A 27 16.59 12.85 -13.08
C ARG A 27 15.43 12.01 -12.54
N ALA A 28 15.60 11.49 -11.33
CA ALA A 28 14.58 10.66 -10.67
C ALA A 28 13.24 11.42 -10.48
N GLU A 29 13.30 12.73 -10.22
CA GLU A 29 12.11 13.56 -10.01
C GLU A 29 11.35 13.87 -11.31
N THR A 30 11.99 13.71 -12.47
CA THR A 30 11.41 13.98 -13.80
C THR A 30 10.79 12.72 -14.41
N GLU A 31 10.72 11.62 -13.66
CA GLU A 31 10.14 10.37 -14.13
C GLU A 31 8.64 10.58 -14.50
N PRO A 32 8.19 10.14 -15.70
CA PRO A 32 6.84 10.42 -16.20
C PRO A 32 5.68 9.89 -15.34
N PHE A 33 5.91 8.84 -14.56
CA PHE A 33 4.92 8.18 -13.73
C PHE A 33 5.37 8.06 -12.28
N GLN A 34 5.03 9.08 -11.51
CA GLN A 34 5.22 9.12 -10.06
C GLN A 34 4.29 8.10 -9.36
N SER A 35 4.75 6.86 -9.23
CA SER A 35 4.08 5.82 -8.46
C SER A 35 4.51 5.83 -6.99
N PRO A 36 3.66 5.37 -6.07
CA PRO A 36 4.02 5.25 -4.65
C PRO A 36 5.14 4.23 -4.41
N VAL A 37 5.22 3.21 -5.27
CA VAL A 37 6.29 2.20 -5.24
C VAL A 37 7.05 2.29 -6.57
N PRO A 38 8.37 2.55 -6.56
CA PRO A 38 9.17 2.63 -7.79
C PRO A 38 9.16 1.30 -8.56
N THR A 39 8.87 1.37 -9.86
CA THR A 39 8.92 0.21 -10.78
C THR A 39 10.19 0.17 -11.62
N ARG A 40 11.05 1.18 -11.49
CA ARG A 40 12.33 1.33 -12.19
C ARG A 40 13.46 1.51 -11.18
N MET A 41 14.65 1.07 -11.56
CA MET A 41 15.84 1.35 -10.76
C MET A 41 16.33 2.78 -10.99
N VAL A 42 16.75 3.41 -9.91
CA VAL A 42 17.39 4.73 -9.93
C VAL A 42 18.88 4.52 -9.75
N SER A 43 19.69 5.15 -10.60
CA SER A 43 21.14 5.11 -10.42
C SER A 43 21.54 5.89 -9.17
N ASN A 44 22.45 5.31 -8.39
CA ASN A 44 23.18 6.01 -7.32
C ASN A 44 24.32 6.89 -7.87
N GLY A 45 24.59 6.84 -9.18
CA GLY A 45 25.74 7.50 -9.81
C GLY A 45 26.96 6.58 -9.95
N GLU A 46 26.92 5.34 -9.46
CA GLU A 46 28.02 4.38 -9.60
C GLU A 46 27.73 3.34 -10.69
N TYR A 47 26.47 2.95 -10.84
CA TYR A 47 26.06 1.88 -11.73
C TYR A 47 24.91 2.31 -12.66
N MET A 48 24.98 1.88 -13.92
CA MET A 48 23.88 2.08 -14.87
C MET A 48 22.70 1.18 -14.48
N PRO A 49 21.47 1.72 -14.36
CA PRO A 49 20.31 0.91 -14.05
C PRO A 49 20.00 -0.04 -15.21
N TYR A 50 19.68 -1.30 -14.88
CA TYR A 50 19.13 -2.23 -15.86
C TYR A 50 17.81 -1.71 -16.43
N PRO A 51 17.51 -2.05 -17.70
CA PRO A 51 16.24 -1.69 -18.31
C PRO A 51 15.06 -2.31 -17.55
N GLN A 52 13.94 -1.60 -17.58
CA GLN A 52 12.70 -2.05 -16.93
C GLN A 52 12.22 -3.39 -17.51
N THR A 53 11.94 -4.36 -16.65
CA THR A 53 11.48 -5.68 -17.07
C THR A 53 10.02 -5.67 -17.52
N ARG A 54 9.60 -6.67 -18.30
CA ARG A 54 8.18 -6.80 -18.73
C ARG A 54 7.21 -6.89 -17.54
N GLN A 55 7.61 -7.56 -16.46
CA GLN A 55 6.80 -7.65 -15.24
C GLN A 55 6.67 -6.28 -14.56
N GLN A 56 7.75 -5.50 -14.47
CA GLN A 56 7.71 -4.14 -13.94
C GLN A 56 6.82 -3.22 -14.78
N GLN A 57 6.88 -3.32 -16.11
CA GLN A 57 5.98 -2.57 -17.01
C GLN A 57 4.51 -2.98 -16.77
N HIS A 58 4.26 -4.26 -16.56
CA HIS A 58 2.92 -4.76 -16.22
C HIS A 58 2.40 -4.18 -14.90
N VAL A 59 3.23 -4.13 -13.85
CA VAL A 59 2.90 -3.48 -12.58
C VAL A 59 2.54 -2.02 -12.80
N GLU A 60 3.36 -1.28 -13.55
CA GLU A 60 3.14 0.14 -13.83
C GLU A 60 1.79 0.39 -14.53
N HIS A 61 1.50 -0.40 -15.55
CA HIS A 61 0.23 -0.36 -16.26
C HIS A 61 -0.94 -0.65 -15.31
N ARG A 62 -0.79 -1.68 -14.47
CA ARG A 62 -1.87 -2.11 -13.58
C ARG A 62 -2.18 -1.08 -12.49
N ILE A 63 -1.15 -0.41 -11.96
CA ILE A 63 -1.33 0.70 -11.01
C ILE A 63 -2.11 1.84 -11.69
N LYS A 64 -1.79 2.19 -12.95
CA LYS A 64 -2.50 3.23 -13.69
C LYS A 64 -3.99 2.89 -13.84
N GLU A 65 -4.32 1.66 -14.24
CA GLU A 65 -5.72 1.21 -14.38
C GLU A 65 -6.50 1.24 -13.07
N LEU A 66 -5.90 0.72 -11.99
CA LEU A 66 -6.52 0.69 -10.66
C LEU A 66 -6.75 2.11 -10.14
N ALA A 67 -5.76 2.98 -10.29
CA ALA A 67 -5.84 4.37 -9.89
C ALA A 67 -6.89 5.15 -10.69
N GLU A 68 -6.98 4.95 -12.00
CA GLU A 68 -8.00 5.59 -12.83
C GLU A 68 -9.42 5.15 -12.42
N THR A 69 -9.61 3.85 -12.19
CA THR A 69 -10.92 3.32 -11.80
C THR A 69 -11.33 3.79 -10.40
N ALA A 70 -10.40 3.78 -9.44
CA ALA A 70 -10.68 4.14 -8.05
C ALA A 70 -10.86 5.65 -7.87
N SER A 71 -10.02 6.47 -8.51
CA SER A 71 -10.12 7.94 -8.44
C SER A 71 -11.47 8.44 -8.99
N LYS A 72 -11.94 7.90 -10.13
CA LYS A 72 -13.28 8.21 -10.69
C LYS A 72 -14.42 7.89 -9.72
N LYS A 73 -14.32 6.78 -8.96
CA LYS A 73 -15.35 6.39 -7.98
C LYS A 73 -15.35 7.27 -6.73
N LEU A 74 -14.18 7.75 -6.33
CA LEU A 74 -14.01 8.61 -5.15
C LEU A 74 -14.18 10.10 -5.46
N GLY A 75 -14.26 10.48 -6.74
CA GLY A 75 -14.38 11.88 -7.16
C GLY A 75 -13.12 12.72 -6.93
N ILE A 76 -11.95 12.08 -6.85
CA ILE A 76 -10.65 12.75 -6.63
C ILE A 76 -9.76 12.63 -7.87
N SER A 77 -8.71 13.44 -7.94
CA SER A 77 -7.74 13.29 -9.03
C SER A 77 -6.93 11.99 -8.89
N ARG A 78 -6.47 11.43 -10.03
CA ARG A 78 -5.57 10.27 -10.06
C ARG A 78 -4.32 10.49 -9.21
N ARG A 79 -3.77 11.71 -9.23
CA ARG A 79 -2.59 12.09 -8.45
C ARG A 79 -2.86 12.02 -6.94
N GLN A 80 -3.94 12.65 -6.47
CA GLN A 80 -4.34 12.60 -5.07
C GLN A 80 -4.61 11.16 -4.60
N PHE A 81 -5.19 10.33 -5.46
CA PHE A 81 -5.38 8.90 -5.14
C PHE A 81 -4.05 8.18 -4.96
N LEU A 82 -3.09 8.40 -5.87
CA LEU A 82 -1.77 7.78 -5.82
C LEU A 82 -0.97 8.26 -4.61
N GLU A 83 -1.04 9.55 -4.25
CA GLU A 83 -0.37 10.11 -3.06
C GLU A 83 -0.95 9.56 -1.72
N GLY A 84 -2.17 9.00 -1.75
CA GLY A 84 -2.82 8.45 -0.57
C GLY A 84 -2.53 6.96 -0.31
N THR A 85 -3.13 6.44 0.76
CA THR A 85 -3.05 5.00 1.12
C THR A 85 -3.66 4.08 0.06
N GLY A 86 -4.65 4.58 -0.70
CA GLY A 86 -5.26 3.86 -1.82
C GLY A 86 -4.28 3.57 -2.96
N GLY A 87 -3.38 4.51 -3.27
CA GLY A 87 -2.32 4.33 -4.25
C GLY A 87 -1.32 3.25 -3.86
N LEU A 88 -0.92 3.23 -2.58
CA LEU A 88 -0.04 2.20 -2.04
C LEU A 88 -0.70 0.81 -2.08
N ALA A 89 -1.97 0.72 -1.66
CA ALA A 89 -2.73 -0.54 -1.74
C ALA A 89 -2.88 -1.06 -3.18
N ALA A 90 -3.17 -0.17 -4.13
CA ALA A 90 -3.23 -0.52 -5.55
C ALA A 90 -1.87 -1.03 -6.08
N SER A 91 -0.76 -0.47 -5.58
CA SER A 91 0.59 -0.90 -5.93
C SER A 91 0.87 -2.33 -5.47
N PHE A 92 0.53 -2.68 -4.23
CA PHE A 92 0.71 -4.05 -3.74
C PHE A 92 -0.20 -5.07 -4.46
N ILE A 93 -1.42 -4.68 -4.82
CA ILE A 93 -2.30 -5.52 -5.64
C ILE A 93 -1.64 -5.80 -7.00
N ALA A 94 -1.13 -4.76 -7.67
CA ALA A 94 -0.45 -4.88 -8.96
C ALA A 94 0.82 -5.74 -8.89
N ILE A 95 1.63 -5.57 -7.85
CA ILE A 95 2.84 -6.38 -7.62
C ILE A 95 2.48 -7.84 -7.41
N ASN A 96 1.46 -8.13 -6.61
CA ASN A 96 0.99 -9.49 -6.38
C ASN A 96 0.41 -10.12 -7.67
N GLU A 97 -0.21 -9.34 -8.55
CA GLU A 97 -0.68 -9.84 -9.84
C GLU A 97 0.48 -10.15 -10.80
N ALA A 98 1.55 -9.37 -10.78
CA ALA A 98 2.70 -9.52 -11.67
C ALA A 98 3.69 -10.62 -11.23
N PHE A 99 3.91 -10.76 -9.92
CA PHE A 99 4.92 -11.66 -9.34
C PHE A 99 4.32 -12.81 -8.52
N GLY A 100 3.02 -12.76 -8.21
CA GLY A 100 2.37 -13.77 -7.39
C GLY A 100 2.21 -15.10 -8.13
N SER A 101 2.37 -16.19 -7.38
CA SER A 101 2.07 -17.55 -7.85
C SER A 101 0.58 -17.66 -8.26
N PRO A 102 0.23 -18.43 -9.31
CA PRO A 102 -1.15 -18.61 -9.74
C PRO A 102 -2.09 -19.13 -8.62
N PHE A 103 -1.54 -19.80 -7.60
CA PHE A 103 -2.29 -20.31 -6.46
C PHE A 103 -2.66 -19.23 -5.41
N SER A 104 -1.95 -18.10 -5.40
CA SER A 104 -2.15 -16.99 -4.44
C SER A 104 -3.17 -15.95 -4.92
N ARG A 105 -3.75 -16.12 -6.12
CA ARG A 105 -4.81 -15.23 -6.63
C ARG A 105 -6.12 -15.56 -5.93
N SER A 106 -6.16 -15.35 -4.62
CA SER A 106 -7.41 -15.39 -3.84
C SER A 106 -8.42 -14.55 -4.59
N ALA A 107 -9.49 -15.23 -5.01
CA ALA A 107 -10.50 -14.70 -5.87
C ALA A 107 -10.87 -13.30 -5.40
N ARG A 108 -11.09 -12.41 -6.37
CA ARG A 108 -11.69 -11.09 -6.22
C ARG A 108 -12.94 -11.25 -5.34
N SER A 109 -12.77 -11.17 -4.03
CA SER A 109 -13.87 -11.06 -3.08
C SER A 109 -14.47 -9.73 -3.43
N LYS A 110 -15.47 -9.75 -4.31
CA LYS A 110 -16.40 -8.65 -4.44
C LYS A 110 -16.81 -8.39 -3.00
N CYS A 111 -16.32 -7.31 -2.41
CA CYS A 111 -17.00 -6.73 -1.26
C CYS A 111 -18.31 -6.17 -1.84
N THR A 112 -19.23 -7.08 -2.17
CA THR A 112 -20.64 -6.76 -2.16
C THR A 112 -20.90 -6.37 -0.73
N SER A 113 -21.13 -5.08 -0.50
CA SER A 113 -21.62 -4.51 0.75
C SER A 113 -23.05 -4.99 1.03
N ARG A 114 -23.26 -6.31 1.02
CA ARG A 114 -24.50 -7.00 1.30
C ARG A 114 -24.11 -8.26 2.06
N GLN A 115 -24.55 -8.31 3.30
CA GLN A 115 -24.28 -9.33 4.34
C GLN A 115 -23.03 -9.08 5.22
N LEU A 116 -23.02 -7.95 5.93
CA LEU A 116 -22.73 -8.01 7.38
C LEU A 116 -24.07 -8.24 8.08
N THR A 117 -24.58 -9.47 8.06
CA THR A 117 -25.53 -9.88 9.09
C THR A 117 -24.68 -10.31 10.29
N PRO A 118 -24.80 -9.66 11.46
CA PRO A 118 -24.21 -10.23 12.66
C PRO A 118 -24.92 -11.56 12.92
N SER A 119 -24.21 -12.67 12.72
CA SER A 119 -24.68 -13.99 13.09
C SER A 119 -25.05 -13.96 14.58
N LYS A 120 -26.34 -14.08 14.83
CA LYS A 120 -27.01 -14.09 16.11
C LYS A 120 -26.72 -15.43 16.81
N GLU A 121 -25.44 -15.74 17.05
CA GLU A 121 -25.06 -17.06 17.57
C GLU A 121 -23.68 -17.09 18.25
N ARG A 122 -23.30 -16.00 18.94
CA ARG A 122 -22.20 -16.00 19.94
C ARG A 122 -22.50 -15.12 21.15
N ARG A 123 -23.75 -15.13 21.63
CA ARG A 123 -24.16 -14.46 22.88
C ARG A 123 -25.03 -15.31 23.81
N GLN A 124 -25.06 -16.63 23.62
CA GLN A 124 -25.76 -17.56 24.51
C GLN A 124 -24.79 -18.54 25.23
N MET A 125 -23.58 -18.11 25.55
CA MET A 125 -22.67 -18.85 26.45
C MET A 125 -21.78 -17.88 27.24
N CYS A 126 -22.38 -16.99 28.04
CA CYS A 126 -21.68 -16.33 29.15
C CYS A 126 -22.60 -15.64 30.18
N LEU A 127 -23.88 -16.05 30.31
CA LEU A 127 -24.80 -15.46 31.30
C LEU A 127 -25.59 -16.48 32.15
N SER A 128 -25.10 -17.72 32.30
CA SER A 128 -25.71 -18.71 33.21
C SER A 128 -24.80 -19.22 34.33
N SER A 129 -23.58 -18.66 34.48
CA SER A 129 -22.64 -19.05 35.55
C SER A 129 -22.49 -18.03 36.69
N MET A 130 -23.27 -16.94 36.72
CA MET A 130 -23.15 -15.88 37.74
C MET A 130 -24.38 -15.63 38.62
N THR A 131 -25.35 -16.55 38.68
CA THR A 131 -26.54 -16.39 39.57
C THR A 131 -26.81 -17.61 40.45
N ARG A 132 -25.74 -18.20 41.01
CA ARG A 132 -25.89 -19.14 42.14
C ARG A 132 -24.70 -19.10 43.09
N ARG A 133 -24.60 -18.04 43.90
CA ARG A 133 -24.00 -18.02 45.27
C ARG A 133 -23.93 -16.59 45.80
N THR A 134 -25.00 -16.14 46.45
CA THR A 134 -24.96 -15.36 47.71
C THR A 134 -26.39 -15.32 48.27
N LEU A 135 -26.86 -16.46 48.77
CA LEU A 135 -27.80 -16.45 49.90
C LEU A 135 -26.92 -16.57 51.14
N SER A 136 -26.63 -15.44 51.77
CA SER A 136 -26.29 -15.40 53.19
C SER A 136 -27.11 -14.28 53.80
N ALA A 137 -27.99 -14.70 54.68
CA ALA A 137 -28.98 -13.91 55.38
C ALA A 137 -28.35 -12.81 56.26
N ARG A 138 -28.95 -11.61 56.27
CA ARG A 138 -28.99 -10.80 57.49
C ARG A 138 -30.17 -9.81 57.48
N ALA A 139 -31.13 -10.14 58.35
CA ALA A 139 -32.07 -9.33 59.13
C ALA A 139 -32.91 -8.21 58.46
N PRO A 140 -34.26 -8.26 58.57
CA PRO A 140 -35.10 -7.07 58.46
C PRO A 140 -35.00 -6.23 59.73
N THR A 141 -34.86 -4.91 59.57
CA THR A 141 -35.17 -3.93 60.62
C THR A 141 -36.53 -3.34 60.28
N ASP A 142 -37.51 -3.59 61.15
CA ASP A 142 -38.83 -2.98 61.08
C ASP A 142 -38.74 -1.48 61.40
N PRO A 143 -39.45 -0.61 60.64
CA PRO A 143 -39.74 0.73 61.08
C PRO A 143 -41.18 0.83 61.63
N MET A 144 -41.24 1.33 62.88
CA MET A 144 -42.25 2.26 63.45
C MET A 144 -43.53 1.67 64.07
N GLY A 145 -43.57 1.75 65.41
CA GLY A 145 -44.72 1.49 66.28
C GLY A 145 -44.30 1.52 67.75
#